data_AF-A0A3B9ZT36-F1
#
_entry.id   AF-A0A3B9ZT36-F1
#
_cell.length_a   1.000
_cell.length_b   1.000
_cell.length_c   1.000
_cell.angle_alpha   90.00
_cell.angle_beta   90.00
_cell.angle_gamma   90.00
#
_symmetry.space_group_name_H-M   'P 1'
#
loop_
_entity.id
_entity.type
_entity.pdbx_description
1 polymer ?
#
loop_
_entity_poly.entity_id
_entity_poly.type
_entity_poly.pdbx_seq_one_letter_code
_entity_poly.pdbx_strand_id
1 'polypeptide(L)'
;MVFEPKKIMFMKRNFLMLFVLGLFVLLACNKEDNDSTTTSANEESSITLLKSATESVPADQVAFTIKTAGFAGEYLYLSMSYLGKTKPHQFNVVWDGILKTENEKTVIELSVSHLTNDDLSTILAYDSLATHFSSLNINETVLQNPELWIRVNNTTDASNTLSFKYQSNSTIGSPPTDGGSGYPLTGVEMKVFKAECSNVGIWGDLWLSSNNGDVINYYVVNDKDASVNYTVKENDRLLIDFEYFYPKDTVKIDACRQLYDLNARSVKITKLKVIN
;
A
#
# COMPACT_ATOMS: atom_id res chain seq x y z
N MET A 1 3.47 74.94 39.91
CA MET A 1 2.88 74.38 38.68
C MET A 1 2.92 75.46 37.63
N VAL A 2 3.77 75.29 36.62
CA VAL A 2 3.92 76.25 35.51
C VAL A 2 3.16 75.69 34.32
N PHE A 3 2.18 76.45 33.83
CA PHE A 3 1.53 76.26 32.54
C PHE A 3 2.23 77.16 31.52
N GLU A 4 2.53 76.64 30.33
CA GLU A 4 2.73 77.46 29.14
C GLU A 4 2.00 76.87 27.92
N PRO A 5 1.62 77.72 26.93
CA PRO A 5 0.42 77.54 26.14
C PRO A 5 0.64 76.99 24.72
N LYS A 6 -0.44 76.39 24.19
CA LYS A 6 -0.65 76.07 22.77
C LYS A 6 -0.84 77.32 21.91
N LYS A 7 -0.40 77.27 20.64
CA LYS A 7 -1.08 77.77 19.41
C LYS A 7 -0.31 77.22 18.18
N ILE A 8 -0.88 76.35 17.33
CA ILE A 8 -1.95 76.47 16.32
C ILE A 8 -1.43 76.86 14.91
N MET A 9 -1.62 75.89 13.99
CA MET A 9 -1.88 75.94 12.53
C MET A 9 -0.89 76.65 11.58
N PHE A 10 -0.52 76.00 10.46
CA PHE A 10 -1.30 76.05 9.20
C PHE A 10 -0.68 75.20 8.08
N MET A 11 -1.54 74.47 7.37
CA MET A 11 -1.33 73.81 6.07
C MET A 11 -0.84 74.77 4.97
N LYS A 12 0.23 74.40 4.26
CA LYS A 12 0.43 74.56 2.80
C LYS A 12 1.33 73.39 2.35
N ARG A 13 0.83 72.32 1.74
CA ARG A 13 0.33 72.22 0.36
C ARG A 13 1.43 72.56 -0.66
N ASN A 14 1.91 71.48 -1.29
CA ASN A 14 2.25 71.35 -2.70
C ASN A 14 3.70 71.55 -3.17
N PHE A 15 4.08 70.60 -4.01
CA PHE A 15 5.12 70.64 -5.04
C PHE A 15 6.56 70.57 -4.54
N LEU A 16 7.14 69.36 -4.39
CA LEU A 16 8.44 69.02 -5.02
C LEU A 16 8.97 67.59 -4.74
N MET A 17 8.16 66.56 -4.51
CA MET A 17 8.66 65.18 -4.65
C MET A 17 7.65 64.29 -5.37
N LEU A 18 7.12 64.84 -6.47
CA LEU A 18 6.46 64.12 -7.55
C LEU A 18 7.49 63.56 -8.57
N PHE A 19 8.75 63.39 -8.18
CA PHE A 19 9.84 62.92 -9.03
C PHE A 19 10.56 61.65 -8.52
N VAL A 20 9.91 60.90 -7.61
CA VAL A 20 10.26 59.48 -7.34
C VAL A 20 9.04 58.60 -7.64
N LEU A 21 8.32 58.96 -8.70
CA LEU A 21 7.33 58.14 -9.36
C LEU A 21 7.93 57.76 -10.72
N GLY A 22 8.72 56.68 -10.77
CA GLY A 22 9.35 56.32 -12.04
C GLY A 22 10.34 55.17 -12.06
N LEU A 23 10.54 54.38 -11.00
CA LEU A 23 11.48 53.25 -11.12
C LEU A 23 11.21 51.98 -10.29
N PHE A 24 10.01 51.78 -9.74
CA PHE A 24 9.64 50.48 -9.15
C PHE A 24 8.23 49.99 -9.54
N VAL A 25 7.72 50.45 -10.69
CA VAL A 25 6.68 49.72 -11.42
C VAL A 25 7.40 48.64 -12.23
N LEU A 26 7.80 47.54 -11.59
CA LEU A 26 8.14 46.25 -12.21
C LEU A 26 8.42 45.12 -11.18
N LEU A 27 7.69 45.11 -10.06
CA LEU A 27 7.49 43.90 -9.25
C LEU A 27 5.98 43.78 -8.99
N ALA A 28 5.26 43.49 -10.07
CA ALA A 28 3.88 43.09 -10.03
C ALA A 28 3.76 41.62 -9.58
N CYS A 29 2.56 41.30 -9.10
CA CYS A 29 1.95 39.97 -9.07
C CYS A 29 2.23 39.11 -7.83
N ASN A 30 1.41 39.27 -6.79
CA ASN A 30 0.16 38.48 -6.59
C ASN A 30 -0.31 38.72 -5.14
N LYS A 31 -1.41 39.44 -4.95
CA LYS A 31 -2.75 38.86 -4.72
C LYS A 31 -2.72 37.85 -3.58
N GLU A 32 -3.11 38.33 -2.41
CA GLU A 32 -3.58 37.52 -1.28
C GLU A 32 -4.78 36.70 -1.73
N ASP A 33 -4.53 35.53 -2.30
CA ASP A 33 -5.48 34.44 -2.21
C ASP A 33 -5.19 33.76 -0.86
N ASN A 34 -6.17 33.87 0.04
CA ASN A 34 -6.31 33.05 1.23
C ASN A 34 -6.44 31.59 0.76
N ASP A 35 -5.31 30.98 0.44
CA ASP A 35 -5.21 29.55 0.28
C ASP A 35 -4.25 29.08 1.36
N SER A 36 -4.84 28.78 2.52
CA SER A 36 -4.25 27.82 3.45
C SER A 36 -4.29 26.46 2.76
N THR A 37 -3.51 26.30 1.69
CA THR A 37 -2.94 25.00 1.36
C THR A 37 -1.91 24.72 2.46
N THR A 38 -2.43 24.23 3.58
CA THR A 38 -1.77 23.14 4.30
C THR A 38 -1.49 22.09 3.24
N THR A 39 -0.30 22.17 2.64
CA THR A 39 0.37 21.00 2.09
C THR A 39 0.52 20.08 3.31
N SER A 40 -0.48 19.23 3.52
CA SER A 40 -0.28 17.97 4.22
C SER A 40 0.83 17.28 3.45
N ALA A 41 2.07 17.49 3.86
CA ALA A 41 3.11 16.51 3.60
C ALA A 41 2.53 15.22 4.20
N ASN A 42 1.97 14.38 3.34
CA ASN A 42 1.57 13.04 3.74
C ASN A 42 2.83 12.41 4.31
N GLU A 43 2.85 12.19 5.61
CA GLU A 43 3.93 11.48 6.28
C GLU A 43 3.81 10.02 5.83
N GLU A 44 4.54 9.69 4.77
CA GLU A 44 4.47 8.39 4.13
C GLU A 44 5.39 7.40 4.87
N SER A 45 4.80 6.27 5.24
CA SER A 45 5.58 5.10 5.64
C SER A 45 6.29 4.53 4.43
N SER A 46 7.47 3.96 4.65
CA SER A 46 8.25 3.33 3.57
C SER A 46 8.66 1.92 3.93
N ILE A 47 8.86 1.12 2.88
CA ILE A 47 9.41 -0.23 2.98
C ILE A 47 10.77 -0.26 2.30
N THR A 48 11.75 -0.83 2.99
CA THR A 48 13.10 -1.01 2.47
C THR A 48 13.43 -2.50 2.49
N LEU A 49 13.83 -3.05 1.35
CA LEU A 49 14.32 -4.42 1.27
C LEU A 49 15.83 -4.44 1.41
N LEU A 50 16.30 -5.21 2.38
CA LEU A 50 17.70 -5.37 2.70
C LEU A 50 18.11 -6.82 2.46
N LYS A 51 19.22 -6.99 1.75
CA LYS A 51 19.88 -8.29 1.62
C LYS A 51 20.70 -8.54 2.89
N SER A 52 20.34 -9.54 3.69
CA SER A 52 20.95 -9.66 5.02
C SER A 52 22.40 -10.16 5.01
N ALA A 53 22.88 -10.76 3.91
CA ALA A 53 24.26 -11.22 3.82
C ALA A 53 25.26 -10.08 4.12
N THR A 54 24.79 -8.82 4.07
CA THR A 54 25.53 -7.61 4.41
C THR A 54 24.90 -6.77 5.53
N GLU A 55 23.66 -7.05 5.97
CA GLU A 55 22.87 -6.17 6.85
C GLU A 55 22.15 -6.97 7.95
N SER A 56 22.30 -6.56 9.21
CA SER A 56 21.54 -7.14 10.34
C SER A 56 20.20 -6.44 10.54
N VAL A 57 19.22 -7.16 11.10
CA VAL A 57 17.99 -6.52 11.61
C VAL A 57 18.38 -5.44 12.63
N PRO A 58 17.86 -4.20 12.52
CA PRO A 58 18.18 -3.12 13.46
C PRO A 58 17.87 -3.50 14.92
N ALA A 59 18.63 -3.00 15.89
CA ALA A 59 18.37 -3.29 17.31
C ALA A 59 17.17 -2.49 17.85
N ASP A 60 17.01 -1.25 17.39
CA ASP A 60 15.98 -0.33 17.87
C ASP A 60 14.68 -0.53 17.10
N GLN A 61 13.83 -1.41 17.60
CA GLN A 61 12.58 -1.80 16.94
C GLN A 61 11.40 -1.58 17.86
N VAL A 62 10.24 -1.29 17.27
CA VAL A 62 8.98 -1.11 17.99
C VAL A 62 7.93 -2.14 17.57
N ALA A 63 6.97 -2.38 18.44
CA ALA A 63 5.93 -3.37 18.21
C ALA A 63 4.97 -2.96 17.08
N PHE A 64 4.62 -3.93 16.25
CA PHE A 64 3.65 -3.80 15.18
C PHE A 64 2.94 -5.14 14.95
N THR A 65 2.01 -5.18 14.01
CA THR A 65 1.35 -6.42 13.56
C THR A 65 1.28 -6.45 12.04
N ILE A 66 1.82 -7.51 11.43
CA ILE A 66 1.57 -7.86 10.04
C ILE A 66 0.14 -8.39 9.96
N LYS A 67 -0.72 -7.67 9.25
CA LYS A 67 -2.12 -8.06 9.02
C LYS A 67 -2.24 -8.99 7.84
N THR A 68 -1.55 -8.68 6.75
CA THR A 68 -1.53 -9.51 5.55
C THR A 68 -0.19 -9.39 4.82
N ALA A 69 0.14 -10.42 4.04
CA ALA A 69 1.32 -10.46 3.19
C ALA A 69 1.04 -11.34 1.96
N GLY A 70 1.73 -11.08 0.86
CA GLY A 70 1.54 -11.83 -0.39
C GLY A 70 2.41 -11.30 -1.53
N PHE A 71 2.26 -11.90 -2.71
CA PHE A 71 2.89 -11.43 -3.94
C PHE A 71 1.89 -10.93 -4.96
N ALA A 72 2.23 -9.79 -5.56
CA ALA A 72 1.64 -9.30 -6.79
C ALA A 72 2.72 -9.19 -7.87
N GLY A 73 2.93 -10.26 -8.63
CA GLY A 73 4.04 -10.33 -9.58
C GLY A 73 5.37 -10.35 -8.84
N GLU A 74 6.28 -9.46 -9.22
CA GLU A 74 7.61 -9.33 -8.60
C GLU A 74 7.60 -8.45 -7.34
N TYR A 75 6.42 -8.10 -6.83
CA TYR A 75 6.28 -7.22 -5.67
C TYR A 75 5.79 -7.99 -4.46
N LEU A 76 6.57 -7.90 -3.38
CA LEU A 76 6.14 -8.26 -2.04
C LEU A 76 5.24 -7.13 -1.52
N TYR A 77 4.07 -7.48 -1.02
CA TYR A 77 3.20 -6.54 -0.32
C TYR A 77 3.06 -6.94 1.15
N LEU A 78 2.98 -5.94 2.01
CA LEU A 78 2.71 -6.07 3.45
C LEU A 78 1.64 -5.07 3.86
N SER A 79 0.63 -5.51 4.62
CA SER A 79 -0.27 -4.63 5.35
C SER A 79 0.01 -4.75 6.85
N MET A 80 0.04 -3.62 7.53
CA MET A 80 0.57 -3.51 8.89
C MET A 80 -0.31 -2.63 9.75
N SER A 81 -0.41 -2.94 11.04
CA SER A 81 -0.93 -2.01 12.05
C SER A 81 0.12 -1.75 13.14
N TYR A 82 0.24 -0.51 13.58
CA TYR A 82 1.22 -0.10 14.59
C TYR A 82 0.77 1.18 15.30
N LEU A 83 1.45 1.55 16.39
CA LEU A 83 1.24 2.83 17.08
C LEU A 83 2.24 3.87 16.55
N GLY A 84 1.78 5.08 16.22
CA GLY A 84 2.59 6.19 15.75
C GLY A 84 1.93 6.95 14.59
N LYS A 85 2.71 7.33 13.56
CA LYS A 85 2.28 8.06 12.35
C LYS A 85 2.11 9.57 12.53
N THR A 86 2.80 10.16 13.50
CA THR A 86 3.05 11.61 13.56
C THR A 86 4.45 11.97 13.07
N LYS A 87 5.22 10.97 12.65
CA LYS A 87 6.48 11.08 11.92
C LYS A 87 6.57 9.96 10.88
N PRO A 88 7.50 10.05 9.92
CA PRO A 88 7.76 8.95 8.97
C PRO A 88 8.21 7.68 9.68
N HIS A 89 7.63 6.55 9.27
CA HIS A 89 7.98 5.22 9.75
C HIS A 89 8.69 4.43 8.65
N GLN A 90 9.62 3.55 9.05
CA GLN A 90 10.34 2.69 8.13
C GLN A 90 10.15 1.22 8.52
N PHE A 91 9.86 0.40 7.51
CA PHE A 91 9.79 -1.05 7.64
C PHE A 91 10.91 -1.69 6.84
N ASN A 92 11.79 -2.43 7.51
CA ASN A 92 12.84 -3.18 6.83
C ASN A 92 12.46 -4.64 6.69
N VAL A 93 12.59 -5.18 5.49
CA VAL A 93 12.43 -6.60 5.20
C VAL A 93 13.78 -7.20 4.87
N VAL A 94 14.17 -8.22 5.64
CA VAL A 94 15.52 -8.78 5.66
C VAL A 94 15.47 -10.28 5.37
N TRP A 95 16.18 -10.75 4.34
CA TRP A 95 16.36 -12.19 4.07
C TRP A 95 17.75 -12.67 4.45
N ASP A 96 17.86 -13.70 5.31
CA ASP A 96 19.10 -14.34 5.80
C ASP A 96 20.02 -14.93 4.70
N GLY A 97 19.52 -15.03 3.46
CA GLY A 97 20.23 -15.65 2.34
C GLY A 97 20.19 -17.19 2.36
N ILE A 98 19.49 -17.77 3.33
CA ILE A 98 19.39 -19.20 3.54
C ILE A 98 18.04 -19.67 2.99
N LEU A 99 18.08 -20.78 2.25
CA LEU A 99 16.89 -21.52 1.85
C LEU A 99 16.62 -22.61 2.88
N LYS A 100 15.38 -22.69 3.35
CA LYS A 100 14.92 -23.78 4.22
C LYS A 100 14.11 -24.79 3.42
N THR A 101 14.10 -26.03 3.87
CA THR A 101 13.26 -27.09 3.30
C THR A 101 12.34 -27.62 4.39
N GLU A 102 11.03 -27.58 4.15
CA GLU A 102 10.01 -27.99 5.11
C GLU A 102 8.88 -28.75 4.41
N ASN A 103 8.72 -30.05 4.69
CA ASN A 103 7.64 -30.86 4.09
C ASN A 103 7.55 -30.69 2.57
N GLU A 104 8.67 -30.87 1.87
CA GLU A 104 8.82 -30.71 0.41
C GLU A 104 8.71 -29.27 -0.11
N LYS A 105 8.46 -28.28 0.76
CA LYS A 105 8.46 -26.85 0.41
C LYS A 105 9.87 -26.30 0.49
N THR A 106 10.23 -25.46 -0.47
CA THR A 106 11.36 -24.54 -0.32
C THR A 106 10.84 -23.26 0.33
N VAL A 107 11.44 -22.81 1.42
CA VAL A 107 10.99 -21.65 2.20
C VAL A 107 12.08 -20.59 2.24
N ILE A 108 11.71 -19.36 1.87
CA ILE A 108 12.47 -18.15 2.14
C ILE A 108 11.84 -17.47 3.34
N GLU A 109 12.64 -17.20 4.37
CA GLU A 109 12.20 -16.46 5.54
C GLU A 109 12.64 -15.00 5.47
N LEU A 110 11.68 -14.10 5.65
CA LEU A 110 11.86 -12.67 5.66
C LEU A 110 11.56 -12.14 7.06
N SER A 111 12.53 -11.47 7.68
CA SER A 111 12.34 -10.77 8.95
C SER A 111 11.88 -9.35 8.66
N VAL A 112 10.75 -8.94 9.24
CA VAL A 112 10.20 -7.59 9.11
C VAL A 112 10.45 -6.86 10.43
N SER A 113 11.04 -5.67 10.36
CA SER A 113 11.29 -4.79 11.51
C SER A 113 10.67 -3.42 11.28
N HIS A 114 10.32 -2.74 12.37
CA HIS A 114 9.65 -1.44 12.36
C HIS A 114 10.46 -0.41 13.14
N LEU A 115 10.82 0.69 12.48
CA LEU A 115 11.52 1.85 13.04
C LEU A 115 10.57 3.07 13.04
N THR A 116 10.48 3.76 14.18
CA THR A 116 9.57 4.91 14.38
C THR A 116 10.24 6.28 14.22
N ASN A 117 11.56 6.36 14.07
CA ASN A 117 12.30 7.63 14.02
C ASN A 117 11.93 8.56 15.22
N ASP A 118 11.92 7.98 16.42
CA ASP A 118 11.51 8.64 17.67
C ASP A 118 10.06 9.16 17.66
N ASP A 119 9.15 8.53 16.92
CA ASP A 119 7.72 8.74 17.08
C ASP A 119 7.23 8.07 18.37
N LEU A 120 6.66 8.88 19.27
CA LEU A 120 6.09 8.47 20.56
C LEU A 120 4.55 8.55 20.57
N SER A 121 3.94 8.86 19.43
CA SER A 121 2.49 8.90 19.28
C SER A 121 1.86 7.54 19.55
N THR A 122 0.69 7.57 20.18
CA THR A 122 -0.12 6.38 20.47
C THR A 122 -1.28 6.21 19.50
N ILE A 123 -1.26 6.90 18.36
CA ILE A 123 -2.30 6.78 17.33
C ILE A 123 -2.16 5.42 16.66
N LEU A 124 -3.26 4.67 16.60
CA LEU A 124 -3.29 3.41 15.85
C LEU A 124 -3.34 3.73 14.35
N ALA A 125 -2.33 3.27 13.63
CA ALA A 125 -2.16 3.46 12.21
C ALA A 125 -2.23 2.13 11.46
N TYR A 126 -2.65 2.23 10.20
CA TYR A 126 -2.68 1.14 9.23
C TYR A 126 -2.01 1.63 7.95
N ASP A 127 -1.11 0.81 7.41
CA ASP A 127 -0.44 1.07 6.12
C ASP A 127 -0.38 -0.19 5.27
N SER A 128 -0.24 0.01 3.96
CA SER A 128 -0.06 -1.04 2.97
C SER A 128 1.10 -0.68 2.06
N LEU A 129 2.19 -1.41 2.19
CA LEU A 129 3.44 -1.11 1.51
C LEU A 129 3.76 -2.22 0.51
N ALA A 130 4.33 -1.83 -0.64
CA ALA A 130 4.75 -2.76 -1.68
C ALA A 130 6.17 -2.42 -2.15
N THR A 131 6.92 -3.44 -2.51
CA THR A 131 8.33 -3.32 -2.87
C THR A 131 8.74 -4.40 -3.83
N HIS A 132 9.62 -4.05 -4.75
CA HIS A 132 10.14 -5.00 -5.72
C HIS A 132 11.08 -6.00 -5.03
N PHE A 133 10.83 -7.28 -5.27
CA PHE A 133 11.54 -8.38 -4.65
C PHE A 133 12.97 -8.60 -5.20
N SER A 134 13.31 -7.93 -6.31
CA SER A 134 14.58 -8.08 -7.02
C SER A 134 15.79 -7.66 -6.19
N SER A 135 15.61 -6.75 -5.23
CA SER A 135 16.67 -6.28 -4.32
C SER A 135 17.26 -7.39 -3.45
N LEU A 136 16.52 -8.49 -3.21
CA LEU A 136 17.03 -9.65 -2.47
C LEU A 136 18.02 -10.51 -3.27
N ASN A 137 18.12 -10.32 -4.59
CA ASN A 137 19.00 -11.08 -5.48
C ASN A 137 18.86 -12.60 -5.33
N ILE A 138 17.62 -13.08 -5.24
CA ILE A 138 17.31 -14.51 -5.18
C ILE A 138 17.59 -15.13 -6.55
N ASN A 139 18.15 -16.33 -6.57
CA ASN A 139 18.43 -17.03 -7.81
C ASN A 139 17.13 -17.33 -8.57
N GLU A 140 17.12 -17.07 -9.88
CA GLU A 140 15.99 -17.33 -10.77
C GLU A 140 15.47 -18.76 -10.67
N THR A 141 16.35 -19.76 -10.54
CA THR A 141 15.93 -21.17 -10.39
C THR A 141 15.13 -21.42 -9.12
N VAL A 142 15.38 -20.64 -8.06
CA VAL A 142 14.61 -20.69 -6.82
C VAL A 142 13.24 -20.05 -7.03
N LEU A 143 13.20 -18.89 -7.70
CA LEU A 143 11.94 -18.20 -8.02
C LEU A 143 11.03 -19.01 -8.95
N GLN A 144 11.61 -19.87 -9.79
CA GLN A 144 10.87 -20.79 -10.68
C GLN A 144 10.37 -22.06 -9.98
N ASN A 145 10.73 -22.29 -8.70
CA ASN A 145 10.27 -23.46 -7.99
C ASN A 145 8.75 -23.36 -7.69
N PRO A 146 7.91 -24.28 -8.22
CA PRO A 146 6.47 -24.25 -7.99
C PRO A 146 6.08 -24.51 -6.53
N GLU A 147 7.00 -25.02 -5.70
CA GLU A 147 6.84 -25.19 -4.25
C GLU A 147 7.72 -24.23 -3.45
N LEU A 148 8.00 -23.03 -4.01
CA LEU A 148 8.56 -21.92 -3.24
C LEU A 148 7.49 -21.26 -2.37
N TRP A 149 7.81 -21.09 -1.09
CA TRP A 149 6.99 -20.42 -0.08
C TRP A 149 7.78 -19.30 0.56
N ILE A 150 7.09 -18.22 0.88
CA ILE A 150 7.64 -17.07 1.57
C ILE A 150 7.00 -17.01 2.95
N ARG A 151 7.84 -16.90 3.98
CA ARG A 151 7.42 -16.71 5.36
C ARG A 151 7.89 -15.34 5.82
N VAL A 152 6.96 -14.48 6.24
CA VAL A 152 7.28 -13.18 6.84
C VAL A 152 7.11 -13.27 8.35
N ASN A 153 8.16 -12.91 9.07
CA ASN A 153 8.24 -13.00 10.52
C ASN A 153 8.29 -11.58 11.09
N ASN A 154 7.41 -11.28 12.03
CA ASN A 154 7.52 -10.08 12.86
C ASN A 154 8.64 -10.30 13.89
N THR A 155 9.64 -9.43 13.87
CA THR A 155 10.82 -9.49 14.75
C THR A 155 10.51 -9.18 16.21
N THR A 156 9.41 -8.49 16.50
CA THR A 156 8.97 -8.12 17.85
C THR A 156 7.94 -9.09 18.44
N ASP A 157 7.33 -9.93 17.60
CA ASP A 157 6.34 -10.92 17.99
C ASP A 157 6.45 -12.17 17.10
N ALA A 158 7.12 -13.20 17.60
CA ALA A 158 7.32 -14.45 16.88
C ALA A 158 6.00 -15.18 16.54
N SER A 159 4.90 -14.89 17.25
CA SER A 159 3.59 -15.46 16.94
C SER A 159 2.92 -14.80 15.74
N ASN A 160 3.32 -13.58 15.38
CA ASN A 160 2.83 -12.87 14.21
C ASN A 160 3.68 -13.21 12.97
N THR A 161 3.45 -14.42 12.47
CA THR A 161 4.10 -14.97 11.28
C THR A 161 3.07 -15.34 10.23
N LEU A 162 3.31 -14.94 8.97
CA LEU A 162 2.48 -15.34 7.83
C LEU A 162 3.31 -16.12 6.81
N SER A 163 2.76 -17.21 6.27
CA SER A 163 3.41 -18.02 5.22
C SER A 163 2.48 -18.16 4.03
N PHE A 164 2.99 -17.93 2.82
CA PHE A 164 2.21 -17.93 1.59
C PHE A 164 3.05 -18.45 0.42
N LYS A 165 2.36 -19.02 -0.57
CA LYS A 165 3.02 -19.59 -1.74
C LYS A 165 3.51 -18.49 -2.68
N TYR A 166 4.76 -18.58 -3.15
CA TYR A 166 5.28 -17.67 -4.16
C TYR A 166 4.71 -18.01 -5.53
N GLN A 167 4.29 -16.99 -6.27
CA GLN A 167 3.83 -17.12 -7.65
C GLN A 167 4.49 -16.02 -8.49
N SER A 168 5.71 -16.31 -8.96
CA SER A 168 6.32 -15.59 -10.09
C SER A 168 5.51 -15.93 -11.32
N ASN A 169 4.46 -15.17 -11.60
CA ASN A 169 3.99 -14.97 -12.97
C ASN A 169 2.92 -13.92 -12.91
N SER A 170 3.33 -12.68 -13.10
CA SER A 170 2.36 -11.67 -13.44
C SER A 170 2.98 -10.67 -14.38
N THR A 171 2.44 -10.65 -15.60
CA THR A 171 2.40 -9.54 -16.54
C THR A 171 1.67 -8.30 -15.99
N ILE A 172 1.44 -8.24 -14.67
CA ILE A 172 0.78 -7.14 -14.01
C ILE A 172 1.84 -6.08 -13.77
N GLY A 173 1.55 -4.86 -14.22
CA GLY A 173 2.38 -3.69 -14.01
C GLY A 173 2.61 -3.42 -12.51
N SER A 174 3.43 -2.40 -12.24
CA SER A 174 3.79 -1.93 -10.91
C SER A 174 2.62 -1.97 -9.90
N PRO A 175 2.89 -2.28 -8.63
CA PRO A 175 1.88 -2.32 -7.58
C PRO A 175 1.18 -0.95 -7.51
N PRO A 176 -0.13 -0.88 -7.25
CA PRO A 176 -0.77 0.40 -6.98
C PRO A 176 -0.08 1.05 -5.77
N THR A 177 0.39 2.29 -5.94
CA THR A 177 0.90 3.09 -4.82
C THR A 177 -0.24 3.44 -3.87
N ASP A 178 0.12 3.75 -2.63
CA ASP A 178 -0.77 3.88 -1.49
C ASP A 178 -2.09 4.62 -1.78
N GLY A 179 -3.23 3.96 -1.53
CA GLY A 179 -4.53 4.62 -1.38
C GLY A 179 -5.17 5.26 -2.62
N GLY A 180 -4.67 5.04 -3.84
CA GLY A 180 -5.25 5.63 -5.04
C GLY A 180 -5.32 4.66 -6.20
N SER A 181 -6.56 4.35 -6.63
CA SER A 181 -6.94 3.64 -7.87
C SER A 181 -6.10 2.41 -8.23
N GLY A 182 -6.65 1.22 -8.01
CA GLY A 182 -6.10 0.00 -8.60
C GLY A 182 -5.99 0.13 -10.12
N TYR A 183 -4.99 -0.50 -10.72
CA TYR A 183 -4.90 -0.57 -12.17
C TYR A 183 -6.11 -1.35 -12.71
N PRO A 184 -6.97 -0.75 -13.55
CA PRO A 184 -8.11 -1.45 -14.12
C PRO A 184 -7.59 -2.45 -15.15
N LEU A 185 -7.72 -3.75 -14.86
CA LEU A 185 -7.63 -4.79 -15.86
C LEU A 185 -8.99 -4.94 -16.51
N THR A 186 -9.02 -5.00 -17.84
CA THR A 186 -10.26 -5.02 -18.62
C THR A 186 -10.43 -6.32 -19.37
N GLY A 187 -11.65 -6.85 -19.39
CA GLY A 187 -12.02 -7.99 -20.22
C GLY A 187 -11.32 -9.30 -19.85
N VAL A 188 -11.08 -9.55 -18.55
CA VAL A 188 -10.45 -10.79 -18.10
C VAL A 188 -11.50 -11.88 -17.95
N GLU A 189 -11.28 -13.02 -18.60
CA GLU A 189 -12.10 -14.21 -18.40
C GLU A 189 -11.80 -14.87 -17.06
N MET A 190 -12.85 -15.11 -16.28
CA MET A 190 -12.80 -15.71 -14.96
C MET A 190 -13.78 -16.87 -14.87
N LYS A 191 -13.42 -17.90 -14.12
CA LYS A 191 -14.31 -18.95 -13.65
C LYS A 191 -14.63 -18.74 -12.18
N VAL A 192 -15.90 -18.87 -11.82
CA VAL A 192 -16.31 -18.93 -10.41
C VAL A 192 -16.15 -20.34 -9.89
N PHE A 193 -15.52 -20.49 -8.74
CA PHE A 193 -15.39 -21.76 -8.05
C PHE A 193 -15.73 -21.61 -6.56
N LYS A 194 -16.04 -22.74 -5.92
CA LYS A 194 -16.31 -22.80 -4.50
C LYS A 194 -15.01 -22.99 -3.71
N ALA A 195 -14.66 -22.00 -2.91
CA ALA A 195 -13.55 -22.00 -1.97
C ALA A 195 -13.93 -22.74 -0.66
N GLU A 196 -12.92 -23.13 0.10
CA GLU A 196 -13.06 -23.75 1.43
C GLU A 196 -13.48 -22.72 2.49
N CYS A 197 -13.30 -21.43 2.20
CA CYS A 197 -13.53 -20.33 3.13
C CYS A 197 -14.83 -19.59 2.82
N SER A 198 -15.81 -19.69 3.71
CA SER A 198 -17.15 -19.09 3.51
C SER A 198 -17.30 -17.63 3.91
N ASN A 199 -16.33 -17.08 4.63
CA ASN A 199 -16.43 -15.74 5.25
C ASN A 199 -15.44 -14.72 4.65
N VAL A 200 -14.98 -14.93 3.41
CA VAL A 200 -13.93 -14.12 2.78
C VAL A 200 -14.47 -13.41 1.54
N GLY A 201 -14.56 -12.08 1.61
CA GLY A 201 -15.09 -11.23 0.53
C GLY A 201 -16.62 -11.13 0.52
N ILE A 202 -17.15 -10.31 -0.39
CA ILE A 202 -18.60 -10.02 -0.49
C ILE A 202 -19.40 -11.17 -1.11
N TRP A 203 -18.72 -12.16 -1.68
CA TRP A 203 -19.32 -13.35 -2.28
C TRP A 203 -19.11 -14.63 -1.45
N GLY A 204 -18.55 -14.52 -0.24
CA GLY A 204 -18.40 -15.64 0.68
C GLY A 204 -17.44 -16.72 0.17
N ASP A 205 -17.94 -17.95 -0.03
CA ASP A 205 -17.16 -19.07 -0.59
C ASP A 205 -17.06 -19.06 -2.11
N LEU A 206 -17.61 -18.07 -2.81
CA LEU A 206 -17.52 -18.01 -4.28
C LEU A 206 -16.39 -17.09 -4.72
N TRP A 207 -15.29 -17.70 -5.15
CA TRP A 207 -14.06 -17.02 -5.56
C TRP A 207 -13.87 -17.10 -7.08
N LEU A 208 -12.95 -16.30 -7.60
CA LEU A 208 -12.64 -16.23 -9.03
C LEU A 208 -11.30 -16.87 -9.32
N SER A 209 -11.20 -17.55 -10.46
CA SER A 209 -9.92 -17.93 -11.04
C SER A 209 -9.83 -17.51 -12.51
N SER A 210 -8.66 -17.04 -12.93
CA SER A 210 -8.33 -16.89 -14.35
C SER A 210 -7.24 -17.87 -14.71
N ASN A 211 -7.32 -18.41 -15.93
CA ASN A 211 -6.23 -19.16 -16.51
C ASN A 211 -5.51 -18.30 -17.55
N ASN A 212 -4.23 -18.04 -17.33
CA ASN A 212 -3.37 -17.35 -18.30
C ASN A 212 -2.23 -18.30 -18.70
N GLY A 213 -2.50 -19.17 -19.67
CA GLY A 213 -1.58 -20.22 -20.11
C GLY A 213 -1.50 -21.38 -19.12
N ASP A 214 -0.35 -21.54 -18.48
CA ASP A 214 -0.06 -22.61 -17.51
C ASP A 214 -0.27 -22.18 -16.05
N VAL A 215 -0.74 -20.94 -15.83
CA VAL A 215 -0.88 -20.35 -14.49
C VAL A 215 -2.33 -20.02 -14.20
N ILE A 216 -2.81 -20.55 -13.07
CA ILE A 216 -4.10 -20.19 -12.51
C ILE A 216 -3.89 -19.10 -11.45
N ASN A 217 -4.48 -17.93 -11.68
CA ASN A 217 -4.54 -16.86 -10.71
C ASN A 217 -5.86 -16.92 -9.95
N TYR A 218 -5.84 -16.60 -8.66
CA TYR A 218 -7.02 -16.67 -7.79
C TYR A 218 -7.34 -15.30 -7.22
N TYR A 219 -8.63 -14.99 -7.13
CA TYR A 219 -9.11 -13.70 -6.67
C TYR A 219 -10.32 -13.81 -5.72
N VAL A 220 -10.33 -12.94 -4.73
CA VAL A 220 -11.44 -12.71 -3.80
C VAL A 220 -12.06 -11.36 -4.14
N VAL A 221 -13.38 -11.33 -4.31
CA VAL A 221 -14.09 -10.06 -4.52
C VAL A 221 -14.45 -9.46 -3.17
N ASN A 222 -13.87 -8.31 -2.81
CA ASN A 222 -14.27 -7.58 -1.59
C ASN A 222 -15.07 -6.30 -1.88
N ASP A 223 -15.14 -5.87 -3.14
CA ASP A 223 -15.95 -4.73 -3.52
C ASP A 223 -16.43 -4.84 -4.97
N LYS A 224 -17.48 -4.10 -5.32
CA LYS A 224 -17.98 -3.97 -6.68
C LYS A 224 -18.65 -2.63 -6.90
N ASP A 225 -18.55 -2.10 -8.11
CA ASP A 225 -19.28 -0.89 -8.48
C ASP A 225 -20.80 -1.12 -8.37
N ALA A 226 -21.54 -0.05 -8.03
CA ALA A 226 -22.99 -0.09 -7.88
C ALA A 226 -23.73 -0.57 -9.14
N SER A 227 -23.13 -0.36 -10.32
CA SER A 227 -23.63 -0.83 -11.61
C SER A 227 -23.59 -2.36 -11.77
N VAL A 228 -22.75 -3.05 -10.99
CA VAL A 228 -22.62 -4.51 -11.01
C VAL A 228 -23.75 -5.12 -10.18
N ASN A 229 -24.91 -5.31 -10.79
CA ASN A 229 -26.07 -5.96 -10.17
C ASN A 229 -26.20 -7.41 -10.67
N TYR A 230 -25.38 -8.31 -10.14
CA TYR A 230 -25.36 -9.72 -10.49
C TYR A 230 -25.22 -10.59 -9.25
N THR A 231 -25.96 -11.71 -9.21
CA THR A 231 -25.81 -12.75 -8.19
C THR A 231 -24.98 -13.89 -8.75
N VAL A 232 -23.75 -14.00 -8.25
CA VAL A 232 -22.78 -14.99 -8.69
C VAL A 232 -23.18 -16.42 -8.32
N LYS A 233 -22.87 -17.38 -9.19
CA LYS A 233 -23.08 -18.82 -8.97
C LYS A 233 -21.81 -19.60 -9.24
N GLU A 234 -21.67 -20.74 -8.56
CA GLU A 234 -20.59 -21.68 -8.82
C GLU A 234 -20.59 -22.11 -10.30
N ASN A 235 -19.40 -22.19 -10.90
CA ASN A 235 -19.17 -22.53 -12.31
C ASN A 235 -19.61 -21.47 -13.33
N ASP A 236 -20.03 -20.29 -12.91
CA ASP A 236 -20.19 -19.17 -13.84
C ASP A 236 -18.85 -18.89 -14.55
N ARG A 237 -18.95 -18.58 -15.85
CA ARG A 237 -17.85 -17.97 -16.60
C ARG A 237 -18.18 -16.50 -16.77
N LEU A 238 -17.26 -15.63 -16.38
CA LEU A 238 -17.44 -14.19 -16.31
C LEU A 238 -16.36 -13.51 -17.13
N LEU A 239 -16.75 -12.46 -17.85
CA LEU A 239 -15.83 -11.47 -18.40
C LEU A 239 -15.92 -10.24 -17.50
N ILE A 240 -14.82 -9.90 -16.82
CA ILE A 240 -14.81 -8.82 -15.82
C ILE A 240 -13.78 -7.75 -16.14
N ASP A 241 -14.13 -6.51 -15.78
CA ASP A 241 -13.16 -5.46 -15.53
C ASP A 241 -12.99 -5.34 -14.01
N PHE A 242 -11.77 -5.20 -13.53
CA PHE A 242 -11.52 -5.10 -12.10
C PHE A 242 -10.28 -4.27 -11.75
N GLU A 243 -10.27 -3.75 -10.54
CA GLU A 243 -9.14 -3.05 -9.95
C GLU A 243 -8.52 -3.92 -8.85
N TYR A 244 -7.19 -3.96 -8.80
CA TYR A 244 -6.51 -4.49 -7.63
C TYR A 244 -6.63 -3.50 -6.47
N PHE A 245 -6.98 -4.00 -5.31
CA PHE A 245 -6.70 -3.28 -4.08
C PHE A 245 -5.87 -4.17 -3.18
N TYR A 246 -4.85 -3.58 -2.56
CA TYR A 246 -4.34 -4.15 -1.34
C TYR A 246 -5.49 -4.12 -0.33
N PRO A 247 -5.70 -5.17 0.46
CA PRO A 247 -6.72 -5.16 1.49
C PRO A 247 -6.41 -4.04 2.49
N LYS A 248 -6.86 -2.81 2.20
CA LYS A 248 -7.02 -1.76 3.18
C LYS A 248 -8.24 -2.14 4.01
N ASP A 249 -7.98 -2.61 5.22
CA ASP A 249 -8.83 -2.38 6.38
C ASP A 249 -10.26 -2.94 6.41
N THR A 250 -10.70 -3.85 5.53
CA THR A 250 -12.17 -4.09 5.42
C THR A 250 -12.69 -5.52 5.41
N VAL A 251 -11.86 -6.57 5.44
CA VAL A 251 -12.39 -7.92 5.59
C VAL A 251 -11.69 -8.63 6.74
N LYS A 252 -12.49 -9.13 7.69
CA LYS A 252 -12.08 -10.16 8.65
C LYS A 252 -11.60 -11.38 7.87
N ILE A 253 -10.35 -11.38 7.44
CA ILE A 253 -9.67 -12.59 6.97
C ILE A 253 -9.29 -13.35 8.24
N ASP A 254 -10.31 -13.79 8.99
CA ASP A 254 -10.09 -14.72 10.10
C ASP A 254 -9.69 -16.05 9.46
N ALA A 255 -8.38 -16.32 9.46
CA ALA A 255 -7.77 -17.64 9.29
C ALA A 255 -8.21 -18.48 8.06
N CYS A 256 -8.29 -17.88 6.86
CA CYS A 256 -8.46 -18.68 5.64
C CYS A 256 -7.10 -19.16 5.10
N ARG A 257 -6.73 -20.41 5.39
CA ARG A 257 -5.49 -21.01 4.88
C ARG A 257 -5.43 -21.04 3.35
N GLN A 258 -6.55 -21.35 2.70
CA GLN A 258 -6.62 -21.43 1.24
C GLN A 258 -6.25 -20.11 0.54
N LEU A 259 -6.53 -18.96 1.16
CA LEU A 259 -6.12 -17.65 0.64
C LEU A 259 -4.60 -17.60 0.45
N TYR A 260 -3.85 -18.07 1.44
CA TYR A 260 -2.38 -18.06 1.44
C TYR A 260 -1.79 -19.17 0.56
N ASP A 261 -2.41 -20.36 0.57
CA ASP A 261 -1.98 -21.50 -0.23
C ASP A 261 -2.15 -21.21 -1.74
N LEU A 262 -3.20 -20.46 -2.11
CA LEU A 262 -3.47 -20.04 -3.49
C LEU A 262 -2.87 -18.67 -3.85
N ASN A 263 -2.30 -17.93 -2.89
CA ASN A 263 -1.91 -16.52 -3.04
C ASN A 263 -3.04 -15.66 -3.68
N ALA A 264 -4.27 -15.86 -3.20
CA ALA A 264 -5.46 -15.23 -3.76
C ALA A 264 -5.46 -13.71 -3.51
N ARG A 265 -5.76 -12.93 -4.55
CA ARG A 265 -5.69 -11.47 -4.52
C ARG A 265 -7.06 -10.85 -4.34
N SER A 266 -7.14 -9.76 -3.59
CA SER A 266 -8.42 -9.05 -3.45
C SER A 266 -8.64 -8.09 -4.62
N VAL A 267 -9.87 -8.07 -5.16
CA VAL A 267 -10.24 -7.29 -6.35
C VAL A 267 -11.59 -6.59 -6.19
N LYS A 268 -11.71 -5.42 -6.85
CA LYS A 268 -12.95 -4.66 -6.97
C LYS A 268 -13.47 -4.83 -8.39
N ILE A 269 -14.67 -5.37 -8.54
CA ILE A 269 -15.26 -5.55 -9.87
C ILE A 269 -15.87 -4.23 -10.34
N THR A 270 -15.39 -3.71 -11.46
CA THR A 270 -15.90 -2.45 -12.05
C THR A 270 -16.86 -2.71 -13.20
N LYS A 271 -16.71 -3.83 -13.91
CA LYS A 271 -17.71 -4.34 -14.87
C LYS A 271 -17.78 -5.86 -14.84
N LEU A 272 -18.94 -6.41 -15.15
CA LEU A 272 -19.17 -7.85 -15.21
C LEU A 272 -20.15 -8.21 -16.32
N LYS A 273 -19.82 -9.26 -17.06
CA LYS A 273 -20.70 -9.91 -18.03
C LYS A 273 -20.58 -11.43 -17.89
N VAL A 274 -21.71 -12.13 -17.80
CA VAL A 274 -21.72 -13.59 -17.89
C VAL A 274 -21.46 -14.02 -19.33
N ILE A 275 -20.58 -15.00 -19.51
CA ILE A 275 -20.27 -15.61 -20.80
C ILE A 275 -20.57 -17.10 -20.74
N ASN A 276 -21.00 -17.67 -21.87
CA ASN A 276 -21.32 -19.10 -21.99
C ASN A 276 -20.07 -19.89 -22.41
#